data_AF-A0A936XDY9-F1
#
_entry.id   AF-A0A936XDY9-F1
#
_cell.length_a   1.000
_cell.length_b   1.000
_cell.length_c   1.000
_cell.angle_alpha   90.00
_cell.angle_beta   90.00
_cell.angle_gamma   90.00
#
_symmetry.space_group_name_H-M   'P 1'
#
loop_
_entity.id
_entity.type
_entity.pdbx_description
1 polymer ?
#
loop_
_entity_poly.entity_id
_entity_poly.type
_entity_poly.pdbx_seq_one_letter_code
_entity_poly.pdbx_strand_id
1 'polypeptide(L)'
;MDIYLHISRGSDYSFSDNFNASTGAAYTAAAGPIGSSTTWSLSRSGVDWGGKIDVGVMDLSNDVSASANVNGWTFGYTPTASFTAPYTTTLNANTSTVTWYFNMQQIRANPAGFTAGSYGVAFVLGGTSTTANNTGDGYAVVLGNTGAVDPVRLVKYTGGLITLGTTLPPTANDLIVSNTGLTTFGTEYLSVKVTYVPSTNTWSFS
;
A
#
# COMPACT_ATOMS: atom_id res chain seq x y z
N MET A 1 -12.48 13.31 8.16
CA MET A 1 -11.28 13.18 7.31
C MET A 1 -11.69 12.25 6.20
N ASP A 2 -11.81 12.76 4.99
CA ASP A 2 -12.21 11.95 3.84
C ASP A 2 -10.98 11.19 3.33
N ILE A 3 -11.11 9.87 3.18
CA ILE A 3 -10.03 9.00 2.70
C ILE A 3 -10.22 8.83 1.20
N TYR A 4 -9.24 9.27 0.41
CA TYR A 4 -9.28 9.18 -1.05
C TYR A 4 -8.13 8.31 -1.53
N LEU A 5 -8.41 7.32 -2.37
CA LEU A 5 -7.43 6.77 -3.30
C LEU A 5 -7.75 7.33 -4.68
N HIS A 6 -6.87 8.17 -5.21
CA HIS A 6 -6.96 8.68 -6.56
C HIS A 6 -5.72 8.28 -7.36
N ILE A 7 -5.93 7.74 -8.55
CA ILE A 7 -4.88 7.59 -9.55
C ILE A 7 -5.29 8.47 -10.73
N SER A 8 -4.51 9.50 -11.01
CA SER A 8 -4.82 10.48 -12.06
C SER A 8 -3.73 10.59 -13.11
N ARG A 9 -4.15 11.06 -14.29
CA ARG A 9 -3.29 11.49 -15.37
C ARG A 9 -3.75 12.87 -15.83
N GLY A 10 -3.06 13.93 -15.42
CA GLY A 10 -3.56 15.30 -15.60
C GLY A 10 -4.73 15.58 -14.64
N SER A 11 -5.85 16.10 -15.15
CA SER A 11 -7.04 16.46 -14.36
C SER A 11 -8.04 15.30 -14.14
N ASP A 12 -7.90 14.20 -14.89
CA ASP A 12 -8.84 13.08 -14.89
C ASP A 12 -8.30 11.89 -14.09
N TYR A 13 -9.18 11.25 -13.31
CA TYR A 13 -8.88 10.05 -12.56
C TYR A 13 -9.04 8.80 -13.44
N SER A 14 -8.00 7.99 -13.56
CA SER A 14 -8.08 6.64 -14.18
C SER A 14 -8.67 5.60 -13.23
N PHE A 15 -8.58 5.87 -11.93
CA PHE A 15 -9.22 5.13 -10.87
C PHE A 15 -9.42 6.04 -9.66
N SER A 16 -10.58 5.93 -9.02
CA SER A 16 -10.83 6.57 -7.73
C SER A 16 -11.71 5.70 -6.85
N ASP A 17 -11.40 5.68 -5.57
CA ASP A 17 -12.26 5.13 -4.54
C ASP A 17 -12.10 5.96 -3.26
N ASN A 18 -13.21 6.28 -2.60
CA ASN A 18 -13.23 7.00 -1.34
C ASN A 18 -13.71 6.13 -0.17
N PHE A 19 -13.96 4.85 -0.42
CA PHE A 19 -14.41 3.85 0.55
C PHE A 19 -15.72 4.22 1.29
N ASN A 20 -16.48 5.20 0.81
CA ASN A 20 -17.74 5.61 1.42
C ASN A 20 -18.86 4.59 1.19
N ALA A 21 -18.78 3.81 0.11
CA ALA A 21 -19.68 2.69 -0.12
C ALA A 21 -19.23 1.50 0.74
N SER A 22 -19.88 1.32 1.90
CA SER A 22 -19.66 0.15 2.74
C SER A 22 -19.92 -1.14 1.97
N THR A 23 -19.01 -2.11 2.11
CA THR A 23 -19.17 -3.47 1.56
C THR A 23 -19.42 -4.49 2.66
N GLY A 24 -19.62 -4.03 3.90
CA GLY A 24 -19.96 -4.85 5.06
C GLY A 24 -19.23 -4.37 6.31
N ALA A 25 -19.95 -4.24 7.43
CA ALA A 25 -19.39 -3.77 8.70
C ALA A 25 -18.53 -4.81 9.45
N ALA A 26 -18.64 -6.08 9.08
CA ALA A 26 -17.83 -7.18 9.62
C ALA A 26 -16.58 -7.40 8.78
N TYR A 27 -15.50 -7.85 9.44
CA TYR A 27 -14.30 -8.25 8.74
C TYR A 27 -14.54 -9.47 7.85
N THR A 28 -14.08 -9.37 6.61
CA THR A 28 -13.95 -10.53 5.74
C THR A 28 -12.64 -11.24 6.06
N ALA A 29 -12.73 -12.49 6.50
CA ALA A 29 -11.58 -13.34 6.76
C ALA A 29 -11.32 -14.32 5.61
N ALA A 30 -12.14 -14.41 4.56
CA ALA A 30 -11.84 -15.28 3.42
C ALA A 30 -11.05 -14.51 2.34
N ALA A 31 -10.09 -15.15 1.69
CA ALA A 31 -9.48 -14.56 0.49
C ALA A 31 -10.53 -14.46 -0.62
N GLY A 32 -10.47 -13.40 -1.44
CA GLY A 32 -11.52 -13.05 -2.41
C GLY A 32 -12.09 -11.66 -2.13
N PRO A 33 -13.31 -11.33 -2.60
CA PRO A 33 -13.93 -10.01 -2.37
C PRO A 33 -13.89 -9.56 -0.90
N ILE A 34 -13.56 -8.29 -0.63
CA ILE A 34 -13.72 -7.70 0.71
C ILE A 34 -15.20 -7.39 0.93
N GLY A 35 -15.88 -8.18 1.76
CA GLY A 35 -17.32 -8.11 1.97
C GLY A 35 -18.06 -8.38 0.67
N SER A 36 -18.94 -7.48 0.27
CA SER A 36 -19.64 -7.51 -1.02
C SER A 36 -18.93 -6.70 -2.12
N SER A 37 -17.67 -6.31 -1.94
CA SER A 37 -16.97 -5.44 -2.90
C SER A 37 -16.82 -6.12 -4.26
N THR A 38 -17.13 -5.41 -5.33
CA THR A 38 -16.80 -5.82 -6.71
C THR A 38 -15.47 -5.27 -7.20
N THR A 39 -14.85 -4.37 -6.42
CA THR A 39 -13.62 -3.65 -6.79
C THR A 39 -12.42 -4.20 -6.05
N TRP A 40 -12.59 -4.47 -4.76
CA TRP A 40 -11.49 -4.81 -3.85
C TRP A 40 -11.54 -6.25 -3.43
N SER A 41 -10.40 -6.91 -3.54
CA SER A 41 -10.18 -8.27 -3.08
C SER A 41 -9.16 -8.30 -1.95
N LEU A 42 -9.34 -9.23 -1.03
CA LEU A 42 -8.46 -9.61 0.04
C LEU A 42 -7.57 -10.77 -0.39
N SER A 43 -6.30 -10.62 -0.13
CA SER A 43 -5.30 -11.68 -0.09
C SER A 43 -4.62 -11.66 1.27
N ARG A 44 -4.21 -12.81 1.78
CA ARG A 44 -3.67 -12.91 3.15
C ARG A 44 -2.90 -14.21 3.35
N SER A 45 -2.09 -14.25 4.40
CA SER A 45 -1.54 -15.49 4.92
C SER A 45 -2.39 -16.03 6.08
N GLY A 46 -2.59 -17.34 6.19
CA GLY A 46 -3.18 -17.93 7.40
C GLY A 46 -4.67 -17.58 7.62
N VAL A 47 -5.14 -17.68 8.87
CA VAL A 47 -6.58 -17.77 9.21
C VAL A 47 -7.14 -16.53 9.93
N ASP A 48 -6.31 -15.72 10.60
CA ASP A 48 -6.79 -14.60 11.44
C ASP A 48 -6.59 -13.20 10.83
N TRP A 49 -6.37 -13.15 9.53
CA TRP A 49 -6.16 -11.90 8.79
C TRP A 49 -7.42 -11.54 8.02
N GLY A 50 -7.77 -10.26 7.98
CA GLY A 50 -8.98 -9.83 7.30
C GLY A 50 -8.92 -8.41 6.78
N GLY A 51 -9.96 -8.06 6.04
CA GLY A 51 -10.19 -6.73 5.52
C GLY A 51 -11.66 -6.32 5.62
N LYS A 52 -11.90 -5.02 5.70
CA LYS A 52 -13.22 -4.41 5.74
C LYS A 52 -13.20 -3.11 4.95
N ILE A 53 -14.30 -2.79 4.26
CA ILE A 53 -14.54 -1.45 3.70
C ILE A 53 -15.83 -0.94 4.33
N ASP A 54 -15.70 0.02 5.23
CA ASP A 54 -16.82 0.57 5.99
C ASP A 54 -16.44 1.96 6.54
N VAL A 55 -17.43 2.82 6.77
CA VAL A 55 -17.24 4.16 7.39
C VAL A 55 -16.18 5.04 6.67
N GLY A 56 -16.04 4.89 5.35
CA GLY A 56 -15.10 5.71 4.57
C GLY A 56 -13.66 5.22 4.60
N VAL A 57 -13.38 3.98 5.05
CA VAL A 57 -12.02 3.43 5.18
C VAL A 57 -11.97 1.98 4.71
N MET A 58 -10.89 1.60 4.03
CA MET A 58 -10.45 0.21 3.98
C MET A 58 -9.57 -0.08 5.19
N ASP A 59 -10.04 -0.96 6.06
CA ASP A 59 -9.31 -1.43 7.24
C ASP A 59 -8.78 -2.85 6.99
N LEU A 60 -7.53 -3.10 7.37
CA LEU A 60 -6.85 -4.38 7.22
C LEU A 60 -6.28 -4.78 8.58
N SER A 61 -6.74 -5.92 9.11
CA SER A 61 -6.41 -6.37 10.46
C SER A 61 -5.76 -7.75 10.45
N ASN A 62 -4.88 -7.97 11.43
CA ASN A 62 -4.30 -9.26 11.76
C ASN A 62 -5.06 -10.00 12.87
N ASP A 63 -6.17 -9.42 13.33
CA ASP A 63 -7.00 -9.89 14.43
C ASP A 63 -8.47 -9.67 14.03
N VAL A 64 -9.10 -10.72 13.49
CA VAL A 64 -10.50 -10.66 13.00
C VAL A 64 -11.37 -11.78 13.56
N SER A 65 -10.82 -12.63 14.42
CA SER A 65 -11.49 -13.76 15.05
C SER A 65 -10.98 -13.96 16.49
N ALA A 66 -11.39 -15.06 17.15
CA ALA A 66 -10.86 -15.44 18.46
C ALA A 66 -9.54 -16.24 18.38
N SER A 67 -8.93 -16.32 17.20
CA SER A 67 -7.69 -17.06 16.99
C SER A 67 -6.51 -16.32 17.61
N ALA A 68 -5.42 -17.03 17.87
CA ALA A 68 -4.19 -16.37 18.30
C ALA A 68 -3.49 -15.72 17.08
N ASN A 69 -2.97 -14.51 17.29
CA ASN A 69 -2.13 -13.83 16.31
C ASN A 69 -0.91 -14.68 15.94
N VAL A 70 -0.68 -14.86 14.63
CA VAL A 70 0.47 -15.59 14.07
C VAL A 70 1.23 -14.71 13.08
N ASN A 71 2.47 -15.08 12.75
CA ASN A 71 3.23 -14.39 11.70
C ASN A 71 2.48 -14.43 10.36
N GLY A 72 2.41 -13.30 9.68
CA GLY A 72 1.65 -13.21 8.44
C GLY A 72 1.52 -11.80 7.87
N TRP A 73 0.59 -11.67 6.93
CA TRP A 73 0.25 -10.44 6.21
C TRP A 73 -1.20 -10.49 5.72
N THR A 74 -1.75 -9.29 5.49
CA THR A 74 -3.04 -9.04 4.85
C THR A 74 -2.83 -7.99 3.76
N PHE A 75 -3.54 -8.11 2.64
CA PHE A 75 -3.38 -7.26 1.48
C PHE A 75 -4.72 -7.06 0.76
N GLY A 76 -5.23 -5.83 0.78
CA GLY A 76 -6.32 -5.40 -0.08
C GLY A 76 -5.78 -4.95 -1.44
N TYR A 77 -6.38 -5.41 -2.53
CA TYR A 77 -5.93 -5.09 -3.88
C TYR A 77 -7.08 -4.95 -4.88
N THR A 78 -6.83 -4.18 -5.94
CA THR A 78 -7.65 -4.11 -7.15
C THR A 78 -6.75 -4.30 -8.37
N PRO A 79 -7.15 -5.08 -9.39
CA PRO A 79 -6.36 -5.22 -10.62
C PRO A 79 -6.29 -3.90 -11.39
N THR A 80 -5.09 -3.44 -11.74
CA THR A 80 -4.93 -2.19 -12.53
C THR A 80 -5.48 -2.31 -13.96
N ALA A 81 -5.75 -3.53 -14.43
CA ALA A 81 -6.44 -3.79 -15.69
C ALA A 81 -7.90 -3.29 -15.72
N SER A 82 -8.50 -3.00 -14.55
CA SER A 82 -9.84 -2.38 -14.47
C SER A 82 -9.79 -0.85 -14.60
N PHE A 83 -8.61 -0.23 -14.61
CA PHE A 83 -8.48 1.21 -14.70
C PHE A 83 -8.82 1.68 -16.10
N THR A 84 -9.50 2.81 -16.20
CA THR A 84 -9.97 3.31 -17.48
C THR A 84 -8.81 3.86 -18.31
N ALA A 85 -8.95 3.77 -19.64
CA ALA A 85 -8.08 4.49 -20.55
C ALA A 85 -8.02 5.97 -20.15
N PRO A 86 -6.86 6.63 -20.29
CA PRO A 86 -5.67 6.21 -21.03
C PRO A 86 -4.59 5.49 -20.19
N TYR A 87 -4.90 5.03 -18.97
CA TYR A 87 -3.95 4.30 -18.15
C TYR A 87 -3.53 2.98 -18.82
N THR A 88 -2.23 2.66 -18.76
CA THR A 88 -1.67 1.37 -19.21
C THR A 88 -1.05 0.65 -18.02
N THR A 89 -1.32 -0.66 -17.92
CA THR A 89 -0.82 -1.53 -16.81
C THR A 89 0.70 -1.66 -16.79
N THR A 90 1.35 -1.52 -17.94
CA THR A 90 2.81 -1.34 -18.03
C THR A 90 3.16 0.12 -17.68
N LEU A 91 3.70 0.34 -16.48
CA LEU A 91 3.87 1.68 -15.91
C LEU A 91 4.65 2.64 -16.83
N ASN A 92 5.80 2.20 -17.37
CA ASN A 92 6.63 3.02 -18.26
C ASN A 92 6.07 3.17 -19.69
N ALA A 93 4.98 2.48 -20.03
CA ALA A 93 4.27 2.67 -21.30
C ALA A 93 3.22 3.79 -21.24
N ASN A 94 2.94 4.35 -20.04
CA ASN A 94 2.08 5.51 -19.92
C ASN A 94 2.75 6.72 -20.62
N THR A 95 1.98 7.50 -21.38
CA THR A 95 2.52 8.64 -22.16
C THR A 95 2.48 9.97 -21.41
N SER A 96 1.95 10.00 -20.19
CA SER A 96 1.91 11.20 -19.35
C SER A 96 2.16 10.83 -17.89
N THR A 97 2.40 11.83 -17.05
CA THR A 97 2.63 11.66 -15.62
C THR A 97 1.52 10.85 -14.96
N VAL A 98 1.90 9.80 -14.24
CA VAL A 98 1.00 9.01 -13.40
C VAL A 98 1.12 9.55 -11.98
N THR A 99 -0.02 9.88 -11.36
CA THR A 99 -0.06 10.40 -10.00
C THR A 99 -0.93 9.53 -9.12
N TRP A 100 -0.43 9.16 -7.96
CA TRP A 100 -1.20 8.51 -6.89
C TRP A 100 -1.38 9.51 -5.77
N TYR A 101 -2.63 9.63 -5.30
CA TYR A 101 -2.97 10.23 -4.02
C TYR A 101 -3.62 9.16 -3.17
N PHE A 102 -3.13 8.99 -1.96
CA PHE A 102 -3.75 8.07 -1.02
C PHE A 102 -3.54 8.56 0.40
N ASN A 103 -4.44 8.15 1.27
CA ASN A 103 -4.25 8.29 2.71
C ASN A 103 -3.91 6.92 3.29
N MET A 104 -3.04 6.90 4.30
CA MET A 104 -2.72 5.67 5.03
C MET A 104 -2.46 5.98 6.51
N GLN A 105 -2.69 4.98 7.35
CA GLN A 105 -2.34 5.01 8.76
C GLN A 105 -1.87 3.61 9.15
N GLN A 106 -1.08 3.54 10.22
CA GLN A 106 -0.74 2.29 10.90
C GLN A 106 -0.69 2.52 12.40
N ILE A 107 -0.92 1.45 13.18
CA ILE A 107 -1.21 1.54 14.62
C ILE A 107 0.03 1.44 15.53
N ARG A 108 1.24 1.31 14.99
CA ARG A 108 2.49 1.14 15.74
C ARG A 108 3.38 2.36 15.61
N ALA A 109 4.05 2.81 16.66
CA ALA A 109 4.92 3.99 16.52
C ALA A 109 6.12 3.75 15.58
N ASN A 110 6.68 2.53 15.54
CA ASN A 110 7.92 2.24 14.80
C ASN A 110 7.82 0.91 14.05
N PRO A 111 7.14 0.85 12.89
CA PRO A 111 7.17 -0.33 12.04
C PRO A 111 8.60 -0.60 11.53
N ALA A 112 9.06 -1.84 11.67
CA ALA A 112 10.46 -2.21 11.44
C ALA A 112 10.71 -2.87 10.07
N GLY A 113 9.67 -3.37 9.40
CA GLY A 113 9.79 -4.05 8.10
C GLY A 113 8.87 -5.26 7.94
N PHE A 114 9.12 -6.05 6.89
CA PHE A 114 8.19 -7.07 6.39
C PHE A 114 8.62 -8.53 6.64
N THR A 115 9.69 -8.75 7.39
CA THR A 115 10.17 -10.09 7.77
C THR A 115 9.52 -10.59 9.06
N ALA A 116 9.64 -11.89 9.33
CA ALA A 116 9.09 -12.51 10.52
C ALA A 116 9.59 -11.83 11.81
N GLY A 117 8.67 -11.58 12.75
CA GLY A 117 8.96 -10.85 13.99
C GLY A 117 8.97 -9.32 13.86
N SER A 118 8.78 -8.79 12.64
CA SER A 118 8.64 -7.36 12.38
C SER A 118 7.23 -7.02 11.91
N TYR A 119 6.88 -5.74 12.03
CA TYR A 119 5.62 -5.19 11.55
C TYR A 119 5.92 -4.12 10.51
N GLY A 120 5.24 -4.19 9.38
CA GLY A 120 5.41 -3.27 8.27
C GLY A 120 4.05 -2.86 7.70
N VAL A 121 4.00 -1.68 7.11
CA VAL A 121 2.86 -1.20 6.33
C VAL A 121 3.35 -0.71 4.99
N ALA A 122 2.57 -0.99 3.94
CA ALA A 122 2.85 -0.52 2.60
C ALA A 122 1.56 -0.11 1.90
N PHE A 123 1.66 0.92 1.07
CA PHE A 123 0.75 1.13 -0.05
C PHE A 123 1.48 0.72 -1.34
N VAL A 124 1.03 -0.34 -2.00
CA VAL A 124 1.62 -0.81 -3.26
C VAL A 124 1.04 -0.02 -4.43
N LEU A 125 1.86 0.80 -5.09
CA LEU A 125 1.45 1.65 -6.22
C LEU A 125 1.10 0.84 -7.47
N GLY A 126 1.78 -0.31 -7.60
CA GLY A 126 1.59 -1.30 -8.64
C GLY A 126 2.57 -2.46 -8.43
N GLY A 127 2.14 -3.67 -8.78
CA GLY A 127 2.96 -4.85 -8.66
C GLY A 127 2.43 -6.00 -9.50
N THR A 128 3.24 -7.05 -9.66
CA THR A 128 2.91 -8.20 -10.52
C THR A 128 2.23 -9.36 -9.78
N SER A 129 1.95 -9.23 -8.49
CA SER A 129 1.39 -10.30 -7.66
C SER A 129 0.28 -9.82 -6.72
N THR A 130 -0.72 -10.68 -6.51
CA THR A 130 -1.75 -10.51 -5.48
C THR A 130 -1.30 -11.05 -4.11
N THR A 131 -0.07 -11.55 -4.00
CA THR A 131 0.59 -11.95 -2.75
C THR A 131 1.86 -11.13 -2.55
N ALA A 132 1.72 -9.81 -2.68
CA ALA A 132 2.84 -8.85 -2.78
C ALA A 132 3.85 -8.91 -1.62
N ASN A 133 3.50 -9.49 -0.46
CA ASN A 133 4.48 -9.73 0.59
C ASN A 133 5.50 -10.81 0.22
N ASN A 134 5.09 -11.88 -0.47
CA ASN A 134 5.91 -13.07 -0.74
C ASN A 134 6.51 -13.14 -2.13
N THR A 135 5.84 -12.55 -3.13
CA THR A 135 6.22 -12.70 -4.54
C THR A 135 5.92 -11.45 -5.33
N GLY A 136 6.46 -11.41 -6.55
CA GLY A 136 6.22 -10.33 -7.50
C GLY A 136 7.15 -9.14 -7.30
N ASP A 137 7.13 -8.27 -8.30
CA ASP A 137 7.97 -7.09 -8.37
C ASP A 137 7.07 -5.86 -8.46
N GLY A 138 7.52 -4.73 -7.92
CA GLY A 138 6.72 -3.52 -7.96
C GLY A 138 7.32 -2.34 -7.24
N TYR A 139 6.46 -1.34 -7.03
CA TYR A 139 6.78 -0.11 -6.32
C TYR A 139 5.79 0.10 -5.18
N ALA A 140 6.29 0.55 -4.04
CA ALA A 140 5.47 0.78 -2.86
C ALA A 140 5.93 2.02 -2.11
N VAL A 141 4.98 2.64 -1.41
CA VAL A 141 5.29 3.55 -0.31
C VAL A 141 5.24 2.73 0.97
N VAL A 142 6.32 2.74 1.73
CA VAL A 142 6.43 2.05 3.02
C VAL A 142 6.70 3.06 4.12
N LEU A 143 6.24 2.75 5.33
CA LEU A 143 6.55 3.53 6.52
C LEU A 143 7.44 2.71 7.45
N GLY A 144 8.50 3.33 7.94
CA GLY A 144 9.36 2.81 9.00
C GLY A 144 10.62 2.08 8.56
N ASN A 145 11.44 1.77 9.56
CA ASN A 145 12.64 0.96 9.52
C ASN A 145 13.04 0.51 10.93
N THR A 146 14.09 -0.31 11.02
CA THR A 146 14.76 -0.57 12.30
C THR A 146 15.48 0.68 12.79
N GLY A 147 15.16 1.15 14.00
CA GLY A 147 15.78 2.34 14.58
C GLY A 147 14.73 3.27 15.21
N ALA A 148 15.20 4.40 15.72
CA ALA A 148 14.34 5.41 16.36
C ALA A 148 13.67 6.37 15.35
N VAL A 149 14.01 6.25 14.07
CA VAL A 149 13.49 7.06 12.97
C VAL A 149 12.68 6.17 12.05
N ASP A 150 11.55 6.67 11.56
CA ASP A 150 10.51 5.96 10.82
C ASP A 150 10.05 6.81 9.62
N PRO A 151 10.90 6.96 8.58
CA PRO A 151 10.61 7.75 7.41
C PRO A 151 9.57 7.04 6.55
N VAL A 152 8.87 7.84 5.76
CA VAL A 152 8.13 7.36 4.60
C VAL A 152 9.12 7.19 3.45
N ARG A 153 9.07 6.04 2.76
CA ARG A 153 9.98 5.71 1.68
C ARG A 153 9.22 5.27 0.45
N LEU A 154 9.59 5.79 -0.71
CA LEU A 154 9.23 5.18 -1.98
C LEU A 154 10.30 4.14 -2.32
N VAL A 155 9.88 2.90 -2.49
CA VAL A 155 10.77 1.76 -2.72
C VAL A 155 10.41 1.00 -3.98
N LYS A 156 11.41 0.39 -4.59
CA LYS A 156 11.24 -0.71 -5.54
C LYS A 156 11.48 -2.02 -4.80
N TYR A 157 10.65 -3.03 -5.03
CA TYR A 157 10.85 -4.38 -4.51
C TYR A 157 10.87 -5.42 -5.64
N THR A 158 11.60 -6.50 -5.41
CA THR A 158 11.70 -7.66 -6.31
C THR A 158 11.48 -8.92 -5.47
N GLY A 159 10.66 -9.85 -5.94
CA GLY A 159 10.35 -11.09 -5.21
C GLY A 159 9.53 -10.90 -3.93
N GLY A 160 8.78 -9.80 -3.82
CA GLY A 160 7.88 -9.47 -2.71
C GLY A 160 8.46 -8.46 -1.70
N LEU A 161 7.60 -7.82 -0.92
CA LEU A 161 7.96 -6.82 0.10
C LEU A 161 8.86 -7.40 1.21
N ILE A 162 8.78 -8.70 1.47
CA ILE A 162 9.63 -9.37 2.47
C ILE A 162 11.14 -9.17 2.19
N THR A 163 11.52 -8.95 0.93
CA THR A 163 12.92 -8.73 0.53
C THR A 163 13.47 -7.36 0.93
N LEU A 164 12.59 -6.42 1.33
CA LEU A 164 13.01 -5.14 1.90
C LEU A 164 13.62 -5.30 3.30
N GLY A 165 13.38 -6.43 3.96
CA GLY A 165 14.00 -6.75 5.24
C GLY A 165 13.64 -5.77 6.36
N THR A 166 14.59 -5.56 7.25
CA THR A 166 14.52 -4.69 8.43
C THR A 166 15.74 -3.78 8.48
N THR A 167 16.19 -3.25 7.33
CA THR A 167 17.42 -2.45 7.25
C THR A 167 17.16 -0.96 7.38
N LEU A 168 18.08 -0.24 8.05
CA LEU A 168 18.10 1.21 8.09
C LEU A 168 18.23 1.79 6.65
N PRO A 169 17.38 2.76 6.26
CA PRO A 169 17.50 3.44 4.99
C PRO A 169 18.65 4.47 5.00
N PRO A 170 19.20 4.84 3.83
CA PRO A 170 18.83 4.34 2.50
C PRO A 170 19.46 2.98 2.18
N THR A 171 18.76 2.22 1.36
CA THR A 171 19.14 0.92 0.81
C THR A 171 19.10 0.99 -0.72
N ALA A 172 19.61 -0.05 -1.40
CA ALA A 172 19.53 -0.13 -2.87
C ALA A 172 18.09 -0.19 -3.42
N ASN A 173 17.11 -0.47 -2.57
CA ASN A 173 15.69 -0.52 -2.92
C ASN A 173 14.99 0.84 -2.78
N ASP A 174 15.60 1.80 -2.08
CA ASP A 174 15.01 3.11 -1.85
C ASP A 174 15.17 4.01 -3.07
N LEU A 175 14.05 4.50 -3.59
CA LEU A 175 14.01 5.52 -4.64
C LEU A 175 13.99 6.93 -4.03
N ILE A 176 13.19 7.10 -2.98
CA ILE A 176 13.08 8.35 -2.21
C ILE A 176 12.89 7.99 -0.74
N VAL A 177 13.58 8.70 0.15
CA VAL A 177 13.42 8.61 1.61
C VAL A 177 13.04 9.98 2.13
N SER A 178 11.96 10.10 2.91
CA SER A 178 11.60 11.37 3.56
C SER A 178 12.70 11.75 4.55
N ASN A 179 13.47 12.79 4.24
CA ASN A 179 14.63 13.20 5.05
C ASN A 179 14.69 14.72 5.31
N THR A 180 13.65 15.47 4.97
CA THR A 180 13.56 16.92 5.20
C THR A 180 12.33 17.27 6.03
N GLY A 181 12.52 17.96 7.16
CA GLY A 181 11.46 18.50 8.00
C GLY A 181 10.80 17.51 8.98
N LEU A 182 10.42 16.30 8.52
CA LEU A 182 9.83 15.24 9.34
C LEU A 182 10.44 13.89 8.94
N THR A 183 11.07 13.22 9.91
CA THR A 183 11.70 11.90 9.71
C THR A 183 10.98 10.79 10.48
N THR A 184 10.01 11.17 11.31
CA THR A 184 9.25 10.28 12.19
C THR A 184 7.79 10.64 12.11
N PHE A 185 6.95 9.66 11.77
CA PHE A 185 5.52 9.84 11.51
C PHE A 185 4.64 9.04 12.48
N GLY A 186 5.19 8.09 13.23
CA GLY A 186 4.47 7.34 14.25
C GLY A 186 3.17 6.74 13.73
N THR A 187 2.09 6.98 14.47
CA THR A 187 0.73 6.52 14.16
C THR A 187 -0.13 7.61 13.49
N GLU A 188 0.50 8.65 12.92
CA GLU A 188 -0.21 9.75 12.29
C GLU A 188 -0.95 9.31 11.03
N TYR A 189 -2.01 10.05 10.70
CA TYR A 189 -2.68 9.90 9.42
C TYR A 189 -1.88 10.62 8.34
N LEU A 190 -1.44 9.87 7.32
CA LEU A 190 -0.65 10.40 6.23
C LEU A 190 -1.53 10.64 5.01
N SER A 191 -1.33 11.78 4.36
CA SER A 191 -1.79 12.02 2.99
C SER A 191 -0.57 12.10 2.10
N VAL A 192 -0.50 11.24 1.09
CA VAL A 192 0.69 11.06 0.28
C VAL A 192 0.35 11.30 -1.18
N LYS A 193 1.19 12.08 -1.86
CA LYS A 193 1.21 12.18 -3.31
C LYS A 193 2.51 11.59 -3.86
N VAL A 194 2.38 10.61 -4.75
CA VAL A 194 3.49 10.09 -5.55
C VAL A 194 3.27 10.46 -7.01
N THR A 195 4.31 10.92 -7.69
CA THR A 195 4.27 11.09 -9.15
C THR A 195 5.37 10.28 -9.82
N TYR A 196 5.05 9.74 -10.99
CA TYR A 196 5.98 9.11 -11.91
C TYR A 196 5.86 9.77 -13.27
N VAL A 197 6.99 10.21 -13.84
CA VAL A 197 7.08 10.77 -15.19
C VAL A 197 7.71 9.72 -16.12
N PRO A 198 6.93 9.04 -16.99
CA PRO A 198 7.44 7.94 -17.80
C PRO A 198 8.54 8.35 -18.79
N SER A 199 8.46 9.54 -19.36
CA SER A 199 9.41 10.03 -20.37
C SER A 199 10.83 10.23 -19.84
N THR A 200 10.97 10.53 -18.54
CA THR A 200 12.26 10.76 -17.87
C THR A 200 12.59 9.68 -16.85
N ASN A 201 11.68 8.74 -16.60
CA ASN A 201 11.78 7.73 -15.56
C ASN A 201 12.07 8.34 -14.16
N THR A 202 11.45 9.48 -13.86
CA THR A 202 11.67 10.20 -12.60
C THR A 202 10.49 10.07 -11.66
N TRP A 203 10.78 9.91 -10.38
CA TRP A 203 9.81 9.84 -9.30
C TRP A 203 9.84 11.11 -8.45
N SER A 204 8.69 11.51 -7.90
CA SER A 204 8.64 12.49 -6.82
C SER A 204 7.59 12.10 -5.76
N PHE A 205 7.76 12.63 -4.56
CA PHE A 205 7.03 12.26 -3.36
C PHE A 205 6.81 13.52 -2.51
N SER A 206 5.58 13.72 -2.00
CA SER A 206 5.22 14.81 -1.08
C SER A 206 4.09 14.43 -0.14
#